data_AF-A0A2T6DW82-F1
#
_entry.id   AF-A0A2T6DW82-F1
#
_cell.length_a   1.000
_cell.length_b   1.000
_cell.length_c   1.000
_cell.angle_alpha   90.00
_cell.angle_beta   90.00
_cell.angle_gamma   90.00
#
_symmetry.space_group_name_H-M   'P 1'
#
loop_
_entity.id
_entity.type
_entity.pdbx_description
1 polymer ?
#
loop_
_entity_poly.entity_id
_entity_poly.type
_entity_poly.pdbx_seq_one_letter_code
_entity_poly.pdbx_strand_id
1 'polypeptide(L)'
;MMSESPCPANACETAPPPVRGIFAQFLEDRRQELNQQYARKRLLRPQTDEHNVIAVLTQVLAPLVDAVAQADLQLSGECGHTARMFELAEALYPIALDLAARDLLGPGARNRHAQLAWADVLRAVPLLVAAEPERMAAAVTNAVYHLSEVAGGSPSASAAPEEETGPSLWIRIMAAAGPDCADVREFLEAGKVAAWRCGCAQYRAGALAAARRLPEAIARKVLGLKSLQEWRNAPPLQGVLDRLESDPWLNPRLAGLSFAHSRLRIVRVAGGFRGLGGPFLTPPQLGRCEDGALAVLDAEGCWELHADIFGAVFLRRKHRTAAATAQPLSMDGWVVSANGDVTHNSQRIDRFAELAGAWSCADLGGALAVTTPLSHHVYILAHAADPGLAG
;
A
#
# COMPACT_ATOMS: atom_id res chain seq x y z
N MET A 1 31.04 44.28 23.30
CA MET A 1 30.95 42.88 22.87
C MET A 1 29.68 42.71 22.06
N MET A 2 29.76 43.00 20.76
CA MET A 2 28.69 42.68 19.81
C MET A 2 29.04 41.31 19.22
N SER A 3 28.15 40.34 19.45
CA SER A 3 28.27 38.97 18.96
C SER A 3 27.81 38.94 17.51
N GLU A 4 28.74 38.86 16.57
CA GLU A 4 28.44 38.57 15.17
C GLU A 4 27.95 37.12 15.07
N SER A 5 26.69 36.94 14.66
CA SER A 5 26.15 35.63 14.32
C SER A 5 26.74 35.17 12.99
N PRO A 6 27.30 33.95 12.89
CA PRO A 6 27.86 33.46 11.63
C PRO A 6 26.74 33.18 10.64
N CYS A 7 26.89 33.76 9.45
CA CYS A 7 26.07 33.50 8.26
C CYS A 7 26.06 31.99 7.96
N PRO A 8 24.91 31.35 7.69
CA PRO A 8 24.90 29.94 7.33
C PRO A 8 25.67 29.78 6.01
N ALA A 9 26.68 28.91 6.05
CA ALA A 9 27.44 28.54 4.87
C ALA A 9 26.47 28.09 3.79
N ASN A 10 26.43 28.83 2.68
CA ASN A 10 25.80 28.42 1.43
C ASN A 10 26.21 26.97 1.15
N ALA A 11 25.26 26.06 1.24
CA ALA A 11 25.38 24.75 0.62
C ALA A 11 25.61 25.04 -0.87
N CYS A 12 26.86 24.93 -1.30
CA CYS A 12 27.22 25.01 -2.69
C CYS A 12 26.48 23.86 -3.38
N GLU A 13 25.35 24.15 -4.02
CA GLU A 13 24.60 23.21 -4.83
C GLU A 13 25.57 22.66 -5.88
N THR A 14 26.12 21.49 -5.61
CA THR A 14 26.92 20.76 -6.58
C THR A 14 26.00 20.41 -7.73
N ALA A 15 26.26 20.97 -8.91
CA ALA A 15 25.52 20.67 -10.12
C ALA A 15 25.36 19.14 -10.27
N PRO A 16 24.16 18.63 -10.61
CA PRO A 16 23.94 17.20 -10.75
C PRO A 16 24.91 16.63 -11.79
N PRO A 17 25.39 15.38 -11.61
CA PRO A 17 26.31 14.76 -12.55
C PRO A 17 25.69 14.72 -13.95
N PRO A 18 26.48 14.92 -15.01
CA PRO A 18 25.96 14.92 -16.37
C PRO A 18 25.38 13.55 -16.74
N VAL A 19 24.25 13.57 -17.45
CA VAL A 19 23.67 12.36 -18.06
C VAL A 19 24.66 11.80 -19.07
N ARG A 20 24.82 10.47 -19.09
CA ARG A 20 25.72 9.74 -20.00
C ARG A 20 24.96 8.61 -20.70
N GLY A 21 25.61 7.93 -21.64
CA GLY A 21 25.07 6.74 -22.29
C GLY A 21 23.99 7.03 -23.33
N ILE A 22 23.16 6.03 -23.60
CA ILE A 22 22.13 6.07 -24.65
C ILE A 22 21.09 7.15 -24.38
N PHE A 23 20.74 7.36 -23.11
CA PHE A 23 19.79 8.40 -22.76
C PHE A 23 20.33 9.82 -23.04
N ALA A 24 21.63 10.06 -22.86
CA ALA A 24 22.24 11.33 -23.24
C ALA A 24 22.16 11.58 -24.76
N GLN A 25 22.42 10.55 -25.56
CA GLN A 25 22.29 10.63 -27.03
C GLN A 25 20.85 10.93 -27.44
N PHE A 26 19.87 10.26 -26.83
CA PHE A 26 18.45 10.56 -27.03
C PHE A 26 18.11 12.03 -26.73
N LEU A 27 18.58 12.55 -25.59
CA LEU A 27 18.35 13.94 -25.20
C LEU A 27 19.00 14.94 -26.18
N GLU A 28 20.17 14.60 -26.73
CA GLU A 28 20.88 15.42 -27.73
C GLU A 28 20.13 15.43 -29.07
N ASP A 29 19.79 14.25 -29.58
CA ASP A 29 19.10 14.07 -30.87
C ASP A 29 17.69 14.68 -30.87
N ARG A 30 16.97 14.60 -29.74
CA ARG A 30 15.60 15.08 -29.58
C ARG A 30 15.49 16.42 -28.86
N ARG A 31 16.60 17.13 -28.66
CA ARG A 31 16.68 18.35 -27.84
C ARG A 31 15.57 19.37 -28.14
N GLN A 32 15.33 19.66 -29.42
CA GLN A 32 14.35 20.66 -29.82
C GLN A 32 12.92 20.25 -29.46
N GLU A 33 12.54 19.01 -29.74
CA GLU A 33 11.20 18.46 -29.46
C GLU A 33 10.95 18.39 -27.94
N LEU A 34 11.91 17.88 -27.17
CA LEU A 34 11.82 17.76 -25.71
C LEU A 34 11.70 19.14 -25.05
N ASN A 35 12.48 20.13 -25.51
CA ASN A 35 12.37 21.51 -25.01
C ASN A 35 11.00 22.14 -25.31
N GLN A 36 10.40 21.84 -26.47
CA GLN A 36 9.04 22.29 -26.79
C GLN A 36 8.01 21.64 -25.85
N GLN A 37 8.16 20.35 -25.54
CA GLN A 37 7.30 19.66 -24.57
C GLN A 37 7.42 20.27 -23.17
N TYR A 38 8.64 20.51 -22.70
CA TYR A 38 8.90 21.20 -21.42
C TYR A 38 8.27 22.61 -21.39
N ALA A 39 8.51 23.42 -22.43
CA ALA A 39 7.94 24.76 -22.53
C ALA A 39 6.41 24.73 -22.50
N ARG A 40 5.78 23.81 -23.26
CA ARG A 40 4.33 23.60 -23.23
C ARG A 40 3.84 23.20 -21.84
N LYS A 41 4.55 22.31 -21.14
CA LYS A 41 4.18 21.90 -19.78
C LYS A 41 4.27 23.08 -18.81
N ARG A 42 5.33 23.89 -18.89
CA ARG A 42 5.52 25.09 -18.08
C ARG A 42 4.44 26.16 -18.33
N LEU A 43 3.98 26.31 -19.57
CA LEU A 43 2.84 27.19 -19.88
C LEU A 43 1.54 26.72 -19.18
N LEU A 44 1.30 25.41 -19.13
CA LEU A 44 0.13 24.84 -18.46
C LEU A 44 0.29 24.82 -16.93
N ARG A 45 1.53 24.77 -16.43
CA ARG A 45 1.88 24.69 -15.01
C ARG A 45 3.09 25.59 -14.71
N PRO A 46 2.87 26.88 -14.46
CA PRO A 46 3.96 27.85 -14.26
C PRO A 46 4.91 27.50 -13.10
N GLN A 47 4.43 26.76 -12.09
CA GLN A 47 5.25 26.27 -10.97
C GLN A 47 6.18 25.08 -11.30
N THR A 48 6.24 24.63 -12.56
CA THR A 48 7.17 23.55 -12.95
C THR A 48 8.61 24.03 -12.77
N ASP A 49 9.30 23.48 -11.78
CA ASP A 49 10.69 23.78 -11.48
C ASP A 49 11.64 23.04 -12.43
N GLU A 50 12.53 23.81 -13.08
CA GLU A 50 13.57 23.29 -13.96
C GLU A 50 14.56 22.39 -13.22
N HIS A 51 14.95 22.76 -12.00
CA HIS A 51 15.91 21.98 -11.21
C HIS A 51 15.33 20.61 -10.86
N ASN A 52 14.06 20.58 -10.44
CA ASN A 52 13.36 19.32 -10.19
C ASN A 52 13.25 18.44 -11.44
N VAL A 53 12.93 19.02 -12.61
CA VAL A 53 12.86 18.26 -13.88
C VAL A 53 14.24 17.69 -14.24
N ILE A 54 15.31 18.48 -14.14
CA ILE A 54 16.68 18.00 -14.39
C ILE A 54 17.04 16.87 -13.43
N ALA A 55 16.71 17.00 -12.14
CA ALA A 55 16.93 15.96 -11.14
C ALA A 55 16.18 14.66 -11.49
N VAL A 56 14.93 14.74 -11.94
CA VAL A 56 14.16 13.57 -12.39
C VAL A 56 14.82 12.90 -13.59
N LEU A 57 15.25 13.67 -14.61
CA LEU A 57 15.89 13.10 -15.79
C LEU A 57 17.21 12.40 -15.43
N THR A 58 18.00 13.00 -14.55
CA THR A 58 19.35 12.52 -14.18
C THR A 58 19.33 11.39 -13.16
N GLN A 59 18.44 11.43 -12.16
CA GLN A 59 18.45 10.50 -11.03
C GLN A 59 17.43 9.37 -11.18
N VAL A 60 16.42 9.53 -12.04
CA VAL A 60 15.33 8.58 -12.19
C VAL A 60 15.30 7.98 -13.59
N LEU A 61 15.20 8.82 -14.63
CA LEU A 61 14.98 8.32 -16.00
C LEU A 61 16.27 7.74 -16.62
N ALA A 62 17.41 8.43 -16.51
CA ALA A 62 18.68 7.93 -17.05
C ALA A 62 19.07 6.55 -16.47
N PRO A 63 19.07 6.33 -15.14
CA PRO A 63 19.42 5.02 -14.58
C PRO A 63 18.42 3.91 -14.94
N LEU A 64 17.17 4.26 -15.21
CA LEU A 64 16.16 3.32 -15.68
C LEU A 64 16.44 2.89 -17.13
N VAL A 65 16.71 3.84 -18.03
CA VAL A 65 17.07 3.54 -19.42
C VAL A 65 18.37 2.70 -19.47
N ASP A 66 19.36 3.02 -18.64
CA ASP A 66 20.59 2.23 -18.52
C ASP A 66 20.33 0.80 -18.04
N ALA A 67 19.43 0.63 -17.05
CA ALA A 67 19.04 -0.70 -16.56
C ALA A 67 18.36 -1.54 -17.64
N VAL A 68 17.53 -0.92 -18.49
CA VAL A 68 16.91 -1.60 -19.63
C VAL A 68 17.94 -1.97 -20.68
N ALA A 69 18.82 -1.05 -21.06
CA ALA A 69 19.87 -1.32 -22.04
C ALA A 69 20.78 -2.48 -21.60
N GLN A 70 21.13 -2.52 -20.31
CA GLN A 70 21.96 -3.58 -19.75
C GLN A 70 21.24 -4.94 -19.76
N ALA A 71 19.95 -4.99 -19.44
CA ALA A 71 19.17 -6.22 -19.45
C ALA A 71 18.95 -6.75 -20.88
N ASP A 72 18.73 -5.84 -21.85
CA ASP A 72 18.62 -6.20 -23.28
C ASP A 72 19.93 -6.82 -23.79
N LEU A 73 21.08 -6.20 -23.47
CA LEU A 73 22.41 -6.72 -23.79
C LEU A 73 22.66 -8.12 -23.20
N GLN A 74 22.26 -8.35 -21.96
CA GLN A 74 22.42 -9.65 -21.30
C GLN A 74 21.60 -10.76 -21.97
N LEU A 75 20.42 -10.43 -22.53
CA LEU A 75 19.57 -11.39 -23.21
C LEU A 75 19.97 -11.64 -24.66
N SER A 76 20.31 -10.58 -25.41
CA SER A 76 20.59 -10.68 -26.85
C SER A 76 22.04 -11.07 -27.15
N GLY A 77 22.97 -10.78 -26.23
CA GLY A 77 24.41 -10.92 -26.46
C GLY A 77 24.99 -9.85 -27.39
N GLU A 78 24.17 -8.91 -27.87
CA GLU A 78 24.56 -7.81 -28.76
C GLU A 78 24.28 -6.46 -28.09
N CYS A 79 25.14 -5.48 -28.32
CA CYS A 79 24.95 -4.12 -27.79
C CYS A 79 23.60 -3.57 -28.27
N GLY A 80 22.72 -3.32 -27.30
CA GLY A 80 21.28 -3.14 -27.47
C GLY A 80 20.89 -2.19 -28.60
N HIS A 81 19.78 -2.53 -29.25
CA HIS A 81 19.19 -1.76 -30.34
C HIS A 81 18.89 -0.32 -29.88
N THR A 82 19.74 0.65 -30.27
CA THR A 82 19.59 2.07 -29.91
C THR A 82 18.17 2.59 -30.16
N ALA A 83 17.52 2.14 -31.23
CA ALA A 83 16.14 2.48 -31.57
C ALA A 83 15.14 2.10 -30.46
N ARG A 84 15.26 0.90 -29.88
CA ARG A 84 14.36 0.44 -28.80
C ARG A 84 14.54 1.29 -27.53
N MET A 85 15.77 1.70 -27.22
CA MET A 85 16.03 2.55 -26.07
C MET A 85 15.52 3.98 -26.29
N PHE A 86 15.52 4.47 -27.54
CA PHE A 86 14.92 5.75 -27.90
C PHE A 86 13.40 5.70 -27.76
N GLU A 87 12.73 4.64 -28.24
CA GLU A 87 11.30 4.43 -28.06
C GLU A 87 10.91 4.37 -26.57
N LEU A 88 11.72 3.69 -25.75
CA LEU A 88 11.54 3.66 -24.29
C LEU A 88 11.63 5.06 -23.68
N ALA A 89 12.68 5.81 -24.01
CA ALA A 89 12.90 7.16 -23.50
C ALA A 89 11.79 8.13 -23.93
N GLU A 90 11.33 8.00 -25.19
CA GLU A 90 10.24 8.79 -25.76
C GLU A 90 8.91 8.52 -25.05
N ALA A 91 8.62 7.26 -24.70
CA ALA A 91 7.43 6.89 -23.94
C ALA A 91 7.46 7.40 -22.49
N LEU A 92 8.62 7.31 -21.82
CA LEU A 92 8.73 7.63 -20.39
C LEU A 92 8.93 9.12 -20.10
N TYR A 93 9.57 9.87 -20.99
CA TYR A 93 9.83 11.30 -20.82
C TYR A 93 8.56 12.12 -20.51
N PRO A 94 7.46 12.06 -21.29
CA PRO A 94 6.28 12.89 -21.03
C PRO A 94 5.61 12.54 -19.71
N ILE A 95 5.67 11.27 -19.28
CA ILE A 95 5.15 10.81 -17.99
C ILE A 95 6.00 11.38 -16.85
N ALA A 96 7.33 11.24 -16.94
CA ALA A 96 8.26 11.77 -15.93
C ALA A 96 8.12 13.30 -15.80
N LEU A 97 8.01 14.01 -16.93
CA LEU A 97 7.77 15.46 -16.97
C LEU A 97 6.42 15.83 -16.34
N ASP A 98 5.36 15.08 -16.61
CA ASP A 98 4.06 15.35 -16.00
C ASP A 98 4.11 15.16 -14.49
N LEU A 99 4.69 14.06 -14.01
CA LEU A 99 4.83 13.76 -12.58
C LEU A 99 5.72 14.78 -11.85
N ALA A 100 6.83 15.19 -12.46
CA ALA A 100 7.69 16.25 -11.92
C ALA A 100 6.93 17.58 -11.78
N ALA A 101 6.13 17.94 -12.80
CA ALA A 101 5.28 19.15 -12.77
C ALA A 101 4.07 19.04 -11.82
N ARG A 102 3.84 17.89 -11.19
CA ARG A 102 2.83 17.70 -10.13
C ARG A 102 3.45 17.58 -8.73
N ASP A 103 4.76 17.79 -8.59
CA ASP A 103 5.53 17.50 -7.37
C ASP A 103 5.38 16.02 -6.91
N LEU A 104 5.19 15.10 -7.85
CA LEU A 104 5.09 13.66 -7.58
C LEU A 104 6.40 12.92 -7.86
N LEU A 105 7.36 13.53 -8.54
CA LEU A 105 8.65 12.94 -8.82
C LEU A 105 9.76 13.98 -8.65
N GLY A 106 10.89 13.55 -8.08
CA GLY A 106 12.09 14.36 -7.84
C GLY A 106 12.32 14.72 -6.36
N PRO A 107 13.47 15.35 -6.02
CA PRO A 107 13.95 15.50 -4.65
C PRO A 107 13.01 16.26 -3.71
N GLY A 108 12.20 17.18 -4.26
CA GLY A 108 11.20 17.96 -3.52
C GLY A 108 9.78 17.39 -3.57
N ALA A 109 9.59 16.17 -4.09
CA ALA A 109 8.26 15.60 -4.28
C ALA A 109 7.50 15.44 -2.96
N ARG A 110 6.21 15.78 -2.98
CA ARG A 110 5.29 15.59 -1.84
C ARG A 110 5.16 14.14 -1.43
N ASN A 111 5.37 13.23 -2.39
CA ASN A 111 5.37 11.80 -2.18
C ASN A 111 6.70 11.19 -2.63
N ARG A 112 7.62 11.02 -1.68
CA ARG A 112 8.93 10.38 -1.93
C ARG A 112 8.83 8.95 -2.48
N HIS A 113 7.72 8.26 -2.24
CA HIS A 113 7.57 6.85 -2.61
C HIS A 113 7.43 6.65 -4.11
N ALA A 114 6.94 7.64 -4.87
CA ALA A 114 6.93 7.57 -6.33
C ALA A 114 8.35 7.53 -6.90
N GLN A 115 9.25 8.38 -6.42
CA GLN A 115 10.66 8.34 -6.81
C GLN A 115 11.33 7.02 -6.42
N LEU A 116 11.14 6.57 -5.18
CA LEU A 116 11.69 5.29 -4.72
C LEU A 116 11.14 4.11 -5.53
N ALA A 117 9.86 4.11 -5.88
CA ALA A 117 9.28 3.03 -6.66
C ALA A 117 9.82 2.99 -8.10
N TRP A 118 10.09 4.13 -8.72
CA TRP A 118 10.76 4.17 -10.02
C TRP A 118 12.22 3.70 -9.91
N ALA A 119 12.93 4.13 -8.87
CA ALA A 119 14.32 3.77 -8.65
C ALA A 119 14.52 2.29 -8.29
N ASP A 120 13.60 1.70 -7.52
CA ASP A 120 13.78 0.36 -6.98
C ASP A 120 12.94 -0.68 -7.76
N VAL A 121 11.67 -0.39 -8.02
CA VAL A 121 10.76 -1.36 -8.64
C VAL A 121 10.96 -1.39 -10.15
N LEU A 122 10.84 -0.25 -10.85
CA LEU A 122 10.96 -0.25 -12.32
C LEU A 122 12.36 -0.71 -12.78
N ARG A 123 13.41 -0.36 -12.03
CA ARG A 123 14.78 -0.83 -12.31
C ARG A 123 15.01 -2.31 -12.00
N ALA A 124 14.21 -2.91 -11.12
CA ALA A 124 14.29 -4.36 -10.86
C ALA A 124 13.62 -5.19 -11.96
N VAL A 125 12.73 -4.60 -12.77
CA VAL A 125 12.02 -5.29 -13.86
C VAL A 125 12.24 -4.63 -15.23
N PRO A 126 13.51 -4.41 -15.64
CA PRO A 126 13.83 -3.60 -16.81
C PRO A 126 13.17 -4.13 -18.10
N LEU A 127 13.07 -5.45 -18.26
CA LEU A 127 12.49 -6.07 -19.44
C LEU A 127 10.97 -5.91 -19.52
N LEU A 128 10.28 -5.89 -18.38
CA LEU A 128 8.84 -5.60 -18.33
C LEU A 128 8.56 -4.13 -18.66
N VAL A 129 9.42 -3.23 -18.16
CA VAL A 129 9.37 -1.81 -18.51
C VAL A 129 9.62 -1.61 -20.02
N ALA A 130 10.58 -2.32 -20.60
CA ALA A 130 10.83 -2.28 -22.04
C ALA A 130 9.66 -2.79 -22.88
N ALA A 131 8.84 -3.70 -22.34
CA ALA A 131 7.70 -4.28 -23.04
C ALA A 131 6.47 -3.35 -23.02
N GLU A 132 6.15 -2.72 -21.88
CA GLU A 132 5.00 -1.82 -21.73
C GLU A 132 5.34 -0.58 -20.87
N PRO A 133 6.16 0.37 -21.36
CA PRO A 133 6.76 1.41 -20.53
C PRO A 133 5.74 2.33 -19.86
N GLU A 134 4.76 2.81 -20.62
CA GLU A 134 3.73 3.72 -20.12
C GLU A 134 2.86 3.04 -19.05
N ARG A 135 2.47 1.78 -19.30
CA ARG A 135 1.63 1.02 -18.39
C ARG A 135 2.37 0.70 -17.09
N MET A 136 3.64 0.34 -17.17
CA MET A 136 4.47 0.05 -15.99
C MET A 136 4.67 1.31 -15.14
N ALA A 137 5.04 2.44 -15.77
CA ALA A 137 5.20 3.71 -15.07
C ALA A 137 3.90 4.17 -14.40
N ALA A 138 2.77 4.09 -15.11
CA ALA A 138 1.45 4.43 -14.56
C ALA A 138 1.04 3.50 -13.41
N ALA A 139 1.20 2.19 -13.58
CA ALA A 139 0.80 1.21 -12.56
C ALA A 139 1.59 1.36 -11.27
N VAL A 140 2.92 1.49 -11.35
CA VAL A 140 3.79 1.64 -10.19
C VAL A 140 3.51 2.96 -9.47
N THR A 141 3.36 4.07 -10.22
CA THR A 141 3.04 5.38 -9.64
C THR A 141 1.68 5.37 -8.94
N ASN A 142 0.65 4.81 -9.58
CA ASN A 142 -0.69 4.73 -9.01
C ASN A 142 -0.72 3.85 -7.75
N ALA A 143 0.00 2.73 -7.74
CA ALA A 143 0.07 1.85 -6.59
C ALA A 143 0.61 2.57 -5.36
N VAL A 144 1.77 3.22 -5.46
CA VAL A 144 2.37 3.92 -4.32
C VAL A 144 1.62 5.17 -3.92
N TYR A 145 0.99 5.87 -4.87
CA TYR A 145 0.10 6.99 -4.58
C TYR A 145 -1.08 6.53 -3.70
N HIS A 146 -1.82 5.50 -4.13
CA HIS A 146 -2.96 4.99 -3.36
C HIS A 146 -2.57 4.40 -2.01
N LEU A 147 -1.44 3.69 -1.93
CA LEU A 147 -0.92 3.20 -0.66
C LEU A 147 -0.57 4.33 0.30
N SER A 148 -0.07 5.46 -0.22
CA SER A 148 0.23 6.64 0.59
C SER A 148 -1.05 7.30 1.12
N GLU A 149 -2.13 7.33 0.33
CA GLU A 149 -3.43 7.82 0.77
C GLU A 149 -4.03 6.94 1.88
N VAL A 150 -3.94 5.60 1.72
CA VAL A 150 -4.42 4.66 2.73
C VAL A 150 -3.62 4.76 4.03
N ALA A 151 -2.30 4.91 3.93
CA ALA A 151 -1.43 5.08 5.11
C ALA A 151 -1.65 6.44 5.81
N GLY A 152 -1.81 7.53 5.05
CA GLY A 152 -1.99 8.88 5.60
C GLY A 152 -3.37 9.15 6.20
N GLY A 153 -4.40 8.42 5.78
CA GLY A 153 -5.78 8.60 6.27
C GLY A 153 -6.17 7.73 7.48
N SER A 154 -5.29 6.84 7.92
CA SER A 154 -5.55 5.94 9.04
C SER A 154 -4.51 6.17 10.12
N PRO A 155 -4.79 6.98 11.16
CA PRO A 155 -3.98 6.96 12.38
C PRO A 155 -4.24 5.63 13.07
N SER A 156 -3.60 4.56 12.58
CA SER A 156 -3.63 3.27 13.24
C SER A 156 -2.87 3.40 14.54
N ALA A 157 -3.57 3.29 15.67
CA ALA A 157 -2.97 3.19 16.98
C ALA A 157 -2.20 1.87 17.18
N SER A 158 -2.19 0.95 16.20
CA SER A 158 -1.31 -0.21 16.22
C SER A 158 0.07 0.17 15.68
N ALA A 159 1.04 0.25 16.58
CA ALA A 159 2.47 0.52 16.37
C ALA A 159 3.21 -0.56 15.55
N ALA A 160 2.63 -1.07 14.46
CA ALA A 160 3.43 -1.76 13.47
C ALA A 160 4.36 -0.71 12.85
N PRO A 161 5.69 -0.90 12.88
CA PRO A 161 6.63 0.04 12.27
C PRO A 161 6.21 0.37 10.83
N GLU A 162 6.51 1.57 10.32
CA GLU A 162 6.33 1.90 8.89
C GLU A 162 7.02 0.88 7.97
N GLU A 163 8.02 0.16 8.49
CA GLU A 163 8.66 -0.94 7.80
C GLU A 163 7.75 -2.16 7.59
N GLU A 164 6.62 -2.30 8.26
CA GLU A 164 5.75 -3.48 8.16
C GLU A 164 4.46 -3.24 7.36
N THR A 165 4.20 -2.01 6.89
CA THR A 165 3.00 -1.67 6.09
C THR A 165 3.28 -0.56 5.08
N GLY A 166 2.29 -0.23 4.24
CA GLY A 166 2.34 0.96 3.38
C GLY A 166 3.26 0.87 2.15
N PRO A 167 3.57 2.03 1.52
CA PRO A 167 4.28 2.08 0.24
C PRO A 167 5.69 1.49 0.29
N SER A 168 6.43 1.67 1.38
CA SER A 168 7.80 1.15 1.53
C SER A 168 7.83 -0.38 1.51
N LEU A 169 6.90 -1.03 2.22
CA LEU A 169 6.78 -2.48 2.17
C LEU A 169 6.43 -2.95 0.76
N TRP A 170 5.51 -2.26 0.08
CA TRP A 170 5.11 -2.61 -1.29
C TRP A 170 6.29 -2.53 -2.26
N ILE A 171 7.09 -1.46 -2.20
CA ILE A 171 8.29 -1.28 -3.01
C ILE A 171 9.25 -2.46 -2.80
N ARG A 172 9.53 -2.83 -1.55
CA ARG A 172 10.43 -3.97 -1.26
C ARG A 172 9.88 -5.30 -1.76
N ILE A 173 8.58 -5.57 -1.57
CA ILE A 173 7.95 -6.80 -2.07
C ILE A 173 8.06 -6.85 -3.59
N MET A 174 7.73 -5.77 -4.29
CA MET A 174 7.69 -5.74 -5.75
C MET A 174 9.09 -5.71 -6.39
N ALA A 175 10.07 -5.04 -5.77
CA ALA A 175 11.46 -5.13 -6.22
C ALA A 175 12.03 -6.55 -6.06
N ALA A 176 11.62 -7.29 -5.03
CA ALA A 176 12.07 -8.67 -4.80
C ALA A 176 11.34 -9.73 -5.64
N ALA A 177 10.05 -9.52 -5.92
CA ALA A 177 9.21 -10.48 -6.65
C ALA A 177 9.08 -10.19 -8.13
N GLY A 178 9.19 -8.92 -8.53
CA GLY A 178 9.09 -8.48 -9.92
C GLY A 178 10.02 -9.22 -10.88
N PRO A 179 11.31 -9.45 -10.55
CA PRO A 179 12.24 -10.16 -11.45
C PRO A 179 11.81 -11.57 -11.83
N ASP A 180 10.95 -12.22 -11.03
CA ASP A 180 10.45 -13.57 -11.31
C ASP A 180 9.21 -13.59 -12.22
N CYS A 181 8.60 -12.43 -12.47
CA CYS A 181 7.40 -12.31 -13.30
C CYS A 181 7.76 -12.45 -14.78
N ALA A 182 7.06 -13.34 -15.49
CA ALA A 182 7.30 -13.58 -16.91
C ALA A 182 6.80 -12.44 -17.80
N ASP A 183 5.72 -11.77 -17.38
CA ASP A 183 5.10 -10.69 -18.12
C ASP A 183 4.50 -9.60 -17.21
N VAL A 184 4.03 -8.52 -17.84
CA VAL A 184 3.40 -7.39 -17.15
C VAL A 184 2.12 -7.80 -16.43
N ARG A 185 1.39 -8.81 -16.91
CA ARG A 185 0.16 -9.28 -16.26
C ARG A 185 0.49 -9.90 -14.90
N GLU A 186 1.46 -10.82 -14.85
CA GLU A 186 1.92 -11.42 -13.61
C GLU A 186 2.43 -10.38 -12.62
N PHE A 187 3.20 -9.39 -13.09
CA PHE A 187 3.68 -8.29 -12.26
C PHE A 187 2.52 -7.48 -11.64
N LEU A 188 1.48 -7.17 -12.43
CA LEU A 188 0.32 -6.44 -11.93
C LEU A 188 -0.53 -7.26 -10.95
N GLU A 189 -0.69 -8.57 -11.18
CA GLU A 189 -1.36 -9.47 -10.25
C GLU A 189 -0.58 -9.59 -8.93
N ALA A 190 0.75 -9.72 -8.99
CA ALA A 190 1.65 -9.67 -7.85
C ALA A 190 1.51 -8.35 -7.06
N GLY A 191 1.43 -7.22 -7.77
CA GLY A 191 1.21 -5.90 -7.19
C GLY A 191 -0.08 -5.78 -6.37
N LYS A 192 -1.16 -6.44 -6.79
CA LYS A 192 -2.43 -6.48 -6.04
C LYS A 192 -2.29 -7.24 -4.73
N VAL A 193 -1.59 -8.38 -4.75
CA VAL A 193 -1.32 -9.18 -3.53
C VAL A 193 -0.44 -8.39 -2.57
N ALA A 194 0.62 -7.74 -3.09
CA ALA A 194 1.48 -6.88 -2.30
C ALA A 194 0.71 -5.72 -1.68
N ALA A 195 -0.18 -5.06 -2.42
CA ALA A 195 -0.97 -3.94 -1.91
C ALA A 195 -1.89 -4.36 -0.75
N TRP A 196 -2.52 -5.53 -0.84
CA TRP A 196 -3.29 -6.11 0.26
C TRP A 196 -2.45 -6.27 1.53
N ARG A 197 -1.26 -6.87 1.42
CA ARG A 197 -0.33 -7.02 2.55
C ARG A 197 0.16 -5.70 3.14
N CYS A 198 0.11 -4.62 2.37
CA CYS A 198 0.53 -3.30 2.80
C CYS A 198 -0.60 -2.53 3.51
N GLY A 199 -1.73 -3.16 3.80
CA GLY A 199 -2.80 -2.60 4.61
C GLY A 199 -4.08 -2.23 3.84
N CYS A 200 -4.12 -2.46 2.52
CA CYS A 200 -5.33 -2.26 1.73
C CYS A 200 -6.31 -3.44 1.91
N ALA A 201 -6.95 -3.54 3.08
CA ALA A 201 -7.87 -4.62 3.43
C ALA A 201 -9.04 -4.78 2.44
N GLN A 202 -9.49 -3.69 1.82
CA GLN A 202 -10.51 -3.69 0.77
C GLN A 202 -10.09 -4.50 -0.48
N TYR A 203 -8.79 -4.75 -0.68
CA TYR A 203 -8.28 -5.52 -1.80
C TYR A 203 -8.16 -7.02 -1.51
N ARG A 204 -8.48 -7.51 -0.30
CA ARG A 204 -8.30 -8.91 0.08
C ARG A 204 -8.87 -9.90 -0.92
N ALA A 205 -10.16 -9.78 -1.27
CA ALA A 205 -10.80 -10.72 -2.19
C ALA A 205 -10.12 -10.73 -3.58
N GLY A 206 -9.82 -9.55 -4.12
CA GLY A 206 -9.11 -9.41 -5.38
C GLY A 206 -7.67 -9.92 -5.33
N ALA A 207 -6.98 -9.72 -4.20
CA ALA A 207 -5.63 -10.22 -3.95
C ALA A 207 -5.59 -11.75 -3.86
N LEU A 208 -6.52 -12.39 -3.15
CA LEU A 208 -6.59 -13.84 -3.08
C LEU A 208 -6.91 -14.45 -4.47
N ALA A 209 -7.81 -13.83 -5.23
CA ALA A 209 -8.06 -14.23 -6.62
C ALA A 209 -6.82 -14.06 -7.52
N ALA A 210 -6.06 -12.97 -7.34
CA ALA A 210 -4.81 -12.74 -8.04
C ALA A 210 -3.76 -13.80 -7.69
N ALA A 211 -3.59 -14.11 -6.39
CA ALA A 211 -2.65 -15.11 -5.92
C ALA A 211 -2.92 -16.51 -6.50
N ARG A 212 -4.19 -16.88 -6.73
CA ARG A 212 -4.57 -18.13 -7.40
C ARG A 212 -4.13 -18.22 -8.86
N ARG A 213 -3.93 -17.09 -9.53
CA ARG A 213 -3.53 -17.02 -10.95
C ARG A 213 -2.02 -16.90 -11.14
N LEU A 214 -1.28 -16.61 -10.08
CA LEU A 214 0.17 -16.44 -10.13
C LEU A 214 0.89 -17.79 -10.11
N PRO A 215 2.07 -17.88 -10.74
CA PRO A 215 3.01 -18.97 -10.47
C PRO A 215 3.27 -19.12 -8.97
N GLU A 216 3.32 -20.35 -8.46
CA GLU A 216 3.39 -20.63 -7.02
C GLU A 216 4.59 -19.95 -6.33
N ALA A 217 5.74 -19.90 -7.01
CA ALA A 217 6.94 -19.23 -6.49
C ALA A 217 6.69 -17.73 -6.24
N ILE A 218 6.07 -17.03 -7.19
CA ILE A 218 5.73 -15.60 -7.09
C ILE A 218 4.68 -15.41 -6.00
N ALA A 219 3.59 -16.18 -6.04
CA ALA A 219 2.50 -16.10 -5.06
C ALA A 219 3.01 -16.26 -3.63
N ARG A 220 3.87 -17.25 -3.36
CA ARG A 220 4.48 -17.47 -2.04
C ARG A 220 5.33 -16.27 -1.61
N LYS A 221 6.16 -15.76 -2.52
CA LYS A 221 7.04 -14.61 -2.25
C LYS A 221 6.22 -13.36 -1.92
N VAL A 222 5.20 -13.02 -2.74
CA VAL A 222 4.36 -11.84 -2.48
C VAL A 222 3.46 -12.01 -1.27
N LEU A 223 3.02 -13.22 -0.93
CA LEU A 223 2.30 -13.51 0.33
C LEU A 223 3.21 -13.46 1.57
N GLY A 224 4.54 -13.43 1.37
CA GLY A 224 5.52 -13.46 2.45
C GLY A 224 5.63 -14.82 3.13
N LEU A 225 5.28 -15.89 2.41
CA LEU A 225 5.47 -17.27 2.85
C LEU A 225 6.96 -17.64 2.72
N LYS A 226 7.42 -18.54 3.60
CA LYS A 226 8.76 -19.14 3.44
C LYS A 226 8.86 -19.85 2.09
N SER A 227 10.05 -19.83 1.50
CA SER A 227 10.27 -20.49 0.21
C SER A 227 10.08 -22.02 0.34
N LEU A 228 9.80 -22.70 -0.77
CA LEU A 228 9.70 -24.16 -0.79
C LEU A 228 11.00 -24.84 -0.33
N GLN A 229 12.14 -24.19 -0.50
CA GLN A 229 13.45 -24.68 -0.05
C GLN A 229 13.60 -24.57 1.47
N GLU A 230 13.13 -23.46 2.05
CA GLU A 230 13.14 -23.21 3.50
C GLU A 230 12.09 -24.06 4.24
N TRP A 231 11.01 -24.43 3.55
CA TRP A 231 9.88 -25.12 4.13
C TRP A 231 9.65 -26.46 3.45
N ARG A 232 10.45 -27.48 3.83
CA ARG A 232 10.40 -28.84 3.28
C ARG A 232 9.00 -29.48 3.26
N ASN A 233 8.16 -29.12 4.22
CA ASN A 233 6.77 -29.60 4.35
C ASN A 233 5.78 -28.45 4.19
N ALA A 234 6.02 -27.53 3.25
CA ALA A 234 5.12 -26.42 3.00
C ALA A 234 3.73 -26.94 2.62
N PRO A 235 2.65 -26.42 3.21
CA PRO A 235 1.31 -26.74 2.76
C PRO A 235 1.14 -26.32 1.29
N PRO A 236 0.30 -27.04 0.52
CA PRO A 236 -0.05 -26.61 -0.84
C PRO A 236 -0.58 -25.18 -0.84
N LEU A 237 -0.18 -24.37 -1.82
CA LEU A 237 -0.57 -22.96 -1.90
C LEU A 237 -2.10 -22.80 -1.87
N GLN A 238 -2.84 -23.66 -2.58
CA GLN A 238 -4.30 -23.61 -2.59
C GLN A 238 -4.90 -23.75 -1.19
N GLY A 239 -4.40 -24.71 -0.38
CA GLY A 239 -4.86 -24.89 0.99
C GLY A 239 -4.55 -23.67 1.89
N VAL A 240 -3.44 -22.98 1.65
CA VAL A 240 -3.14 -21.71 2.32
C VAL A 240 -4.14 -20.63 1.91
N LEU A 241 -4.42 -20.50 0.61
CA LEU A 241 -5.36 -19.49 0.09
C LEU A 241 -6.78 -19.71 0.58
N ASP A 242 -7.23 -20.97 0.65
CA ASP A 242 -8.58 -21.31 1.15
C ASP A 242 -8.72 -20.99 2.63
N ARG A 243 -7.68 -21.25 3.43
CA ARG A 243 -7.62 -20.82 4.85
C ARG A 243 -7.60 -19.30 4.97
N LEU A 244 -6.82 -18.62 4.14
CA LEU A 244 -6.76 -17.16 4.14
C LEU A 244 -8.06 -16.52 3.68
N GLU A 245 -8.89 -17.21 2.90
CA GLU A 245 -10.22 -16.76 2.48
C GLU A 245 -11.25 -16.95 3.59
N SER A 246 -11.21 -18.07 4.31
CA SER A 246 -12.13 -18.36 5.42
C SER A 246 -11.81 -17.62 6.72
N ASP A 247 -10.55 -17.25 6.94
CA ASP A 247 -10.10 -16.53 8.14
C ASP A 247 -9.37 -15.23 7.75
N PRO A 248 -10.05 -14.05 7.81
CA PRO A 248 -9.43 -12.76 7.53
C PRO A 248 -8.29 -12.38 8.48
N TRP A 249 -8.22 -12.99 9.66
CA TRP A 249 -7.27 -12.65 10.72
C TRP A 249 -6.05 -13.59 10.75
N LEU A 250 -6.02 -14.58 9.86
CA LEU A 250 -4.90 -15.49 9.71
C LEU A 250 -3.70 -14.78 9.06
N ASN A 251 -2.58 -14.73 9.78
CA ASN A 251 -1.31 -14.31 9.20
C ASN A 251 -0.83 -15.38 8.19
N PRO A 252 -0.57 -15.03 6.91
CA PRO A 252 -0.09 -15.99 5.91
C PRO A 252 1.15 -16.77 6.36
N ARG A 253 2.09 -16.14 7.08
CA ARG A 253 3.31 -16.80 7.59
C ARG A 253 3.00 -17.96 8.53
N LEU A 254 1.82 -17.95 9.14
CA LEU A 254 1.35 -18.91 10.11
C LEU A 254 0.28 -19.86 9.51
N ALA A 255 -0.10 -19.67 8.25
CA ALA A 255 -1.20 -20.40 7.62
C ALA A 255 -0.91 -21.90 7.36
N GLY A 256 0.33 -22.36 7.55
CA GLY A 256 0.66 -23.79 7.55
C GLY A 256 0.78 -24.42 8.93
N LEU A 257 0.59 -23.63 9.99
CA LEU A 257 0.66 -24.10 11.37
C LEU A 257 -0.77 -24.30 11.91
N SER A 258 -0.91 -25.29 12.79
CA SER A 258 -2.14 -25.51 13.57
C SER A 258 -1.93 -24.87 14.94
N PHE A 259 -2.81 -23.95 15.33
CA PHE A 259 -2.78 -23.36 16.67
C PHE A 259 -3.98 -23.82 17.46
N ALA A 260 -3.72 -24.61 18.50
CA ALA A 260 -4.73 -25.01 19.48
C ALA A 260 -5.09 -23.87 20.47
N HIS A 261 -4.42 -22.71 20.40
CA HIS A 261 -4.47 -21.66 21.43
C HIS A 261 -4.65 -20.25 20.84
N SER A 262 -5.62 -20.03 19.95
CA SER A 262 -6.01 -18.66 19.60
C SER A 262 -6.87 -18.07 20.71
N ARG A 263 -6.57 -16.84 21.14
CA ARG A 263 -7.39 -16.10 22.11
C ARG A 263 -7.99 -14.86 21.48
N LEU A 264 -9.18 -14.49 21.94
CA LEU A 264 -9.81 -13.24 21.54
C LEU A 264 -8.99 -12.08 22.09
N ARG A 265 -8.70 -11.10 21.23
CA ARG A 265 -8.01 -9.88 21.64
C ARG A 265 -8.43 -8.72 20.75
N ILE A 266 -8.18 -7.49 21.20
CA ILE A 266 -8.22 -6.32 20.33
C ILE A 266 -7.06 -6.46 19.34
N VAL A 267 -7.38 -6.80 18.09
CA VAL A 267 -6.42 -6.96 16.98
C VAL A 267 -6.24 -5.67 16.19
N ARG A 268 -7.15 -4.71 16.34
CA ARG A 268 -7.03 -3.39 15.73
C ARG A 268 -7.81 -2.32 16.50
N VAL A 269 -7.31 -1.10 16.41
CA VAL A 269 -8.05 0.12 16.73
C VAL A 269 -7.94 1.01 15.50
N ALA A 270 -9.06 1.30 14.84
CA ALA A 270 -9.10 2.01 13.56
C ALA A 270 -10.06 3.19 13.62
N GLY A 271 -9.80 4.22 12.81
CA GLY A 271 -10.62 5.42 12.75
C GLY A 271 -9.87 6.61 13.32
N GLY A 272 -10.59 7.49 13.99
CA GLY A 272 -10.04 8.68 14.62
C GLY A 272 -10.88 9.91 14.37
N PHE A 273 -10.61 10.95 15.15
CA PHE A 273 -11.28 12.23 15.02
C PHE A 273 -10.79 12.97 13.77
N ARG A 274 -11.71 13.54 12.99
CA ARG A 274 -11.42 14.25 11.75
C ARG A 274 -10.50 15.46 11.92
N GLY A 275 -10.62 16.17 13.05
CA GLY A 275 -9.70 17.26 13.37
C GLY A 275 -8.25 16.83 13.59
N LEU A 276 -8.00 15.52 13.74
CA LEU A 276 -6.67 14.91 13.88
C LEU A 276 -6.36 13.94 12.72
N GLY A 277 -7.02 14.10 11.58
CA GLY A 277 -6.77 13.31 10.36
C GLY A 277 -7.57 12.01 10.24
N GLY A 278 -8.44 11.69 11.20
CA GLY A 278 -9.34 10.53 11.10
C GLY A 278 -10.58 10.77 10.23
N PRO A 279 -11.43 9.75 10.03
CA PRO A 279 -12.63 9.89 9.20
C PRO A 279 -13.82 10.58 9.92
N PHE A 280 -13.92 10.46 11.25
CA PHE A 280 -15.17 10.73 11.97
C PHE A 280 -15.19 12.08 12.68
N LEU A 281 -16.30 12.80 12.57
CA LEU A 281 -16.55 14.05 13.29
C LEU A 281 -17.07 13.78 14.71
N THR A 282 -17.95 12.80 14.85
CA THR A 282 -18.52 12.36 16.13
C THR A 282 -18.15 10.91 16.41
N PRO A 283 -18.22 10.44 17.67
CA PRO A 283 -18.07 9.02 18.00
C PRO A 283 -18.95 8.16 17.07
N PRO A 284 -18.36 7.19 16.35
CA PRO A 284 -19.08 6.46 15.33
C PRO A 284 -20.06 5.45 15.95
N GLN A 285 -21.06 5.09 15.16
CA GLN A 285 -21.98 3.98 15.41
C GLN A 285 -21.84 2.94 14.30
N LEU A 286 -22.12 1.69 14.61
CA LEU A 286 -22.07 0.59 13.66
C LEU A 286 -23.47 0.29 13.11
N GLY A 287 -23.51 -0.18 11.87
CA GLY A 287 -24.71 -0.60 11.17
C GLY A 287 -24.38 -1.54 10.03
N ARG A 288 -25.36 -1.83 9.18
CA ARG A 288 -25.17 -2.65 7.97
C ARG A 288 -25.59 -1.84 6.76
N CYS A 289 -24.82 -1.90 5.68
CA CYS A 289 -25.24 -1.45 4.36
C CYS A 289 -26.33 -2.39 3.78
N GLU A 290 -27.01 -1.95 2.71
CA GLU A 290 -28.02 -2.77 2.02
C GLU A 290 -27.44 -4.07 1.43
N ASP A 291 -26.17 -4.05 1.03
CA ASP A 291 -25.40 -5.20 0.55
C ASP A 291 -24.85 -6.09 1.68
N GLY A 292 -25.17 -5.78 2.94
CA GLY A 292 -24.72 -6.51 4.13
C GLY A 292 -23.33 -6.10 4.63
N ALA A 293 -22.63 -5.22 3.93
CA ALA A 293 -21.32 -4.73 4.37
C ALA A 293 -21.41 -3.98 5.71
N LEU A 294 -20.35 -4.03 6.52
CA LEU A 294 -20.33 -3.33 7.80
C LEU A 294 -20.24 -1.82 7.56
N ALA A 295 -21.26 -1.09 8.01
CA ALA A 295 -21.31 0.36 7.95
C ALA A 295 -20.83 0.96 9.27
N VAL A 296 -20.09 2.06 9.17
CA VAL A 296 -19.68 2.91 10.27
C VAL A 296 -20.23 4.30 9.98
N LEU A 297 -20.98 4.84 10.92
CA LEU A 297 -21.75 6.07 10.75
C LEU A 297 -21.30 7.11 11.76
N ASP A 298 -21.20 8.35 11.34
CA ASP A 298 -21.10 9.49 12.25
C ASP A 298 -22.29 10.45 12.00
N ALA A 299 -22.22 11.66 12.53
CA ALA A 299 -23.27 12.66 12.33
C ALA A 299 -23.50 13.04 10.84
N GLU A 300 -22.46 12.99 10.01
CA GLU A 300 -22.44 13.56 8.65
C GLU A 300 -22.21 12.53 7.54
N GLY A 301 -21.73 11.33 7.87
CA GLY A 301 -21.17 10.40 6.91
C GLY A 301 -21.46 8.94 7.22
N CYS A 302 -21.24 8.13 6.20
CA CYS A 302 -21.32 6.69 6.22
C CYS A 302 -20.08 6.12 5.51
N TRP A 303 -19.42 5.16 6.15
CA TRP A 303 -18.26 4.47 5.62
C TRP A 303 -18.49 2.97 5.69
N GLU A 304 -18.03 2.26 4.68
CA GLU A 304 -17.87 0.82 4.76
C GLU A 304 -16.52 0.49 5.40
N LEU A 305 -16.52 -0.40 6.40
CA LEU A 305 -15.31 -0.89 7.05
C LEU A 305 -14.86 -2.20 6.40
N HIS A 306 -13.67 -2.18 5.81
CA HIS A 306 -12.92 -3.38 5.48
C HIS A 306 -11.79 -3.56 6.49
N ALA A 307 -11.70 -4.73 7.13
CA ALA A 307 -10.57 -5.03 7.99
C ALA A 307 -10.17 -6.50 7.93
N ASP A 308 -8.88 -6.74 8.11
CA ASP A 308 -8.25 -8.05 8.16
C ASP A 308 -6.92 -7.98 8.92
N ILE A 309 -6.12 -9.05 8.84
CA ILE A 309 -4.80 -9.11 9.47
C ILE A 309 -3.83 -8.01 9.03
N PHE A 310 -3.97 -7.45 7.83
CA PHE A 310 -3.05 -6.45 7.29
C PHE A 310 -3.52 -5.03 7.53
N GLY A 311 -4.82 -4.75 7.49
CA GLY A 311 -5.30 -3.38 7.60
C GLY A 311 -6.73 -3.21 8.11
N ALA A 312 -7.10 -1.96 8.31
CA ALA A 312 -8.48 -1.52 8.44
C ALA A 312 -8.65 -0.21 7.66
N VAL A 313 -9.59 -0.20 6.72
CA VAL A 313 -9.82 0.91 5.78
C VAL A 313 -11.30 1.26 5.76
N PHE A 314 -11.57 2.57 5.77
CA PHE A 314 -12.92 3.12 5.67
C PHE A 314 -13.15 3.68 4.27
N LEU A 315 -14.07 3.08 3.52
CA LEU A 315 -14.47 3.58 2.21
C LEU A 315 -15.75 4.40 2.33
N ARG A 316 -15.70 5.68 1.97
CA ARG A 316 -16.86 6.56 2.08
C ARG A 316 -17.98 6.08 1.13
N ARG A 317 -19.18 5.87 1.68
CA ARG A 317 -20.39 5.55 0.90
C ARG A 317 -21.22 6.83 0.74
N LYS A 318 -21.86 6.99 -0.43
CA LYS A 318 -22.72 8.16 -0.72
C LYS A 318 -24.09 8.06 -0.04
N HIS A 319 -24.59 6.85 0.14
CA HIS A 319 -25.90 6.59 0.75
C HIS A 319 -25.73 6.26 2.23
N ARG A 320 -26.51 6.95 3.06
CA ARG A 320 -26.56 6.71 4.51
C ARG A 320 -27.49 5.54 4.78
N THR A 321 -27.02 4.56 5.53
CA THR A 321 -27.86 3.48 6.02
C THR A 321 -28.39 3.79 7.42
N ALA A 322 -29.45 3.12 7.85
CA ALA A 322 -29.97 3.29 9.21
C ALA A 322 -28.94 2.76 10.22
N ALA A 323 -28.72 3.52 11.30
CA ALA A 323 -27.91 3.04 12.42
C ALA A 323 -28.66 1.90 13.13
N ALA A 324 -27.93 0.90 13.63
CA ALA A 324 -28.52 -0.11 14.50
C ALA A 324 -28.92 0.57 15.83
N THR A 325 -30.19 0.45 16.22
CA THR A 325 -30.71 1.04 17.46
C THR A 325 -30.16 0.34 18.70
N ALA A 326 -29.78 1.14 19.71
CA ALA A 326 -29.18 0.68 20.97
C ALA A 326 -30.19 -0.03 21.89
N GLN A 327 -30.12 -1.37 21.93
CA GLN A 327 -30.56 -2.28 23.00
C GLN A 327 -29.63 -3.51 22.96
N PRO A 328 -29.53 -4.34 24.03
CA PRO A 328 -28.26 -4.97 24.42
C PRO A 328 -27.59 -5.58 23.21
N LEU A 329 -26.34 -5.15 23.01
CA LEU A 329 -25.50 -5.38 21.84
C LEU A 329 -25.28 -6.89 21.63
N SER A 330 -26.31 -7.55 21.13
CA SER A 330 -26.42 -9.00 20.97
C SER A 330 -26.55 -9.27 19.50
N MET A 331 -25.47 -9.78 18.91
CA MET A 331 -25.35 -10.07 17.48
C MET A 331 -24.64 -11.41 17.35
N ASP A 332 -25.30 -12.39 16.73
CA ASP A 332 -24.73 -13.72 16.44
C ASP A 332 -24.00 -14.38 17.63
N GLY A 333 -24.61 -14.30 18.81
CA GLY A 333 -24.08 -14.88 20.05
C GLY A 333 -23.07 -14.00 20.79
N TRP A 334 -22.56 -12.92 20.20
CA TRP A 334 -21.70 -11.94 20.87
C TRP A 334 -22.52 -10.98 21.72
N VAL A 335 -22.08 -10.75 22.96
CA VAL A 335 -22.59 -9.69 23.83
C VAL A 335 -21.43 -8.93 24.46
N VAL A 336 -21.48 -7.61 24.37
CA VAL A 336 -20.55 -6.70 25.06
C VAL A 336 -21.28 -5.99 26.19
N SER A 337 -20.86 -6.20 27.43
CA SER A 337 -21.43 -5.54 28.59
C SER A 337 -20.94 -4.10 28.72
N ALA A 338 -21.68 -3.27 29.47
CA ALA A 338 -21.26 -1.90 29.78
C ALA A 338 -19.91 -1.82 30.53
N ASN A 339 -19.48 -2.92 31.18
CA ASN A 339 -18.20 -2.99 31.89
C ASN A 339 -17.04 -3.46 31.00
N GLY A 340 -17.29 -3.70 29.71
CA GLY A 340 -16.33 -4.22 28.75
C GLY A 340 -16.15 -5.74 28.78
N ASP A 341 -17.06 -6.49 29.42
CA ASP A 341 -17.04 -7.95 29.36
C ASP A 341 -17.57 -8.42 28.01
N VAL A 342 -16.84 -9.32 27.36
CA VAL A 342 -17.23 -9.91 26.09
C VAL A 342 -17.60 -11.36 26.30
N THR A 343 -18.83 -11.71 25.94
CA THR A 343 -19.32 -13.10 25.95
C THR A 343 -19.69 -13.54 24.54
N HIS A 344 -19.49 -14.81 24.23
CA HIS A 344 -19.99 -15.45 23.02
C HIS A 344 -20.76 -16.70 23.40
N ASN A 345 -21.99 -16.86 22.90
CA ASN A 345 -22.87 -18.00 23.21
C ASN A 345 -23.01 -18.27 24.73
N SER A 346 -23.22 -17.20 25.50
CA SER A 346 -23.35 -17.22 26.97
C SER A 346 -22.10 -17.64 27.76
N GLN A 347 -20.96 -17.84 27.10
CA GLN A 347 -19.67 -18.04 27.77
C GLN A 347 -18.89 -16.74 27.79
N ARG A 348 -18.44 -16.32 28.98
CA ARG A 348 -17.51 -15.19 29.11
C ARG A 348 -16.18 -15.58 28.50
N ILE A 349 -15.76 -14.81 27.50
CA ILE A 349 -14.46 -15.00 26.87
C ILE A 349 -13.40 -14.22 27.64
N ASP A 350 -13.58 -12.89 27.76
CA ASP A 350 -12.61 -12.02 28.42
C ASP A 350 -13.24 -10.66 28.82
N ARG A 351 -12.45 -9.78 29.41
CA ARG A 351 -12.79 -8.38 29.71
C ARG A 351 -11.77 -7.42 29.10
N PHE A 352 -12.27 -6.41 28.40
CA PHE A 352 -11.46 -5.36 27.78
C PHE A 352 -11.86 -4.00 28.36
N ALA A 353 -10.95 -3.35 29.09
CA ALA A 353 -11.23 -2.07 29.74
C ALA A 353 -11.53 -0.96 28.72
N GLU A 354 -10.92 -1.04 27.54
CA GLU A 354 -11.10 -0.12 26.41
C GLU A 354 -12.52 -0.13 25.86
N LEU A 355 -13.29 -1.19 26.12
CA LEU A 355 -14.67 -1.36 25.67
C LEU A 355 -15.70 -0.99 26.75
N ALA A 356 -15.25 -0.47 27.90
CA ALA A 356 -16.18 0.02 28.91
C ALA A 356 -17.06 1.15 28.34
N GLY A 357 -18.36 1.04 28.57
CA GLY A 357 -19.36 1.93 27.98
C GLY A 357 -19.63 1.68 26.50
N ALA A 358 -19.26 0.52 25.95
CA ALA A 358 -19.61 0.13 24.58
C ALA A 358 -21.10 0.35 24.29
N TRP A 359 -21.39 1.02 23.18
CA TRP A 359 -22.75 1.44 22.82
C TRP A 359 -23.21 0.97 21.44
N SER A 360 -22.28 0.47 20.62
CA SER A 360 -22.58 -0.15 19.33
C SER A 360 -21.53 -1.23 19.02
N CYS A 361 -22.01 -2.40 18.58
CA CYS A 361 -21.19 -3.52 18.13
C CYS A 361 -21.77 -4.14 16.86
N ALA A 362 -20.93 -4.85 16.09
CA ALA A 362 -21.38 -5.61 14.94
C ALA A 362 -20.39 -6.73 14.60
N ASP A 363 -20.88 -7.82 13.99
CA ASP A 363 -20.04 -8.85 13.41
C ASP A 363 -19.29 -8.35 12.17
N LEU A 364 -18.03 -8.73 12.05
CA LEU A 364 -17.13 -8.45 10.95
C LEU A 364 -16.53 -9.76 10.43
N GLY A 365 -17.38 -10.71 10.05
CA GLY A 365 -16.96 -11.97 9.42
C GLY A 365 -16.05 -12.81 10.31
N GLY A 366 -16.52 -13.12 11.53
CA GLY A 366 -15.74 -13.87 12.53
C GLY A 366 -14.87 -13.00 13.44
N ALA A 367 -15.01 -11.67 13.34
CA ALA A 367 -14.52 -10.70 14.30
C ALA A 367 -15.66 -9.84 14.85
N LEU A 368 -15.38 -9.14 15.94
CA LEU A 368 -16.33 -8.23 16.58
C LEU A 368 -15.80 -6.80 16.46
N ALA A 369 -16.55 -5.93 15.80
CA ALA A 369 -16.33 -4.49 15.80
C ALA A 369 -17.12 -3.85 16.96
N VAL A 370 -16.49 -2.95 17.70
CA VAL A 370 -17.09 -2.27 18.87
C VAL A 370 -16.71 -0.79 18.85
N THR A 371 -17.66 0.07 19.22
CA THR A 371 -17.42 1.51 19.41
C THR A 371 -17.85 1.94 20.80
N THR A 372 -17.27 3.04 21.28
CA THR A 372 -17.59 3.63 22.59
C THR A 372 -17.99 5.11 22.41
N PRO A 373 -18.83 5.67 23.29
CA PRO A 373 -19.35 7.02 23.14
C PRO A 373 -18.29 8.13 23.34
N LEU A 374 -17.11 7.78 23.85
CA LEU A 374 -16.02 8.73 24.14
C LEU A 374 -14.83 8.57 23.19
N SER A 375 -14.93 7.69 22.18
CA SER A 375 -13.85 7.43 21.23
C SER A 375 -14.33 7.60 19.80
N HIS A 376 -13.49 8.19 18.96
CA HIS A 376 -13.68 8.20 17.51
C HIS A 376 -13.09 6.96 16.85
N HIS A 377 -12.92 5.86 17.58
CA HIS A 377 -12.33 4.64 17.05
C HIS A 377 -13.32 3.47 17.06
N VAL A 378 -13.09 2.57 16.11
CA VAL A 378 -13.66 1.23 16.06
C VAL A 378 -12.60 0.26 16.58
N TYR A 379 -12.91 -0.41 17.67
CA TYR A 379 -12.11 -1.50 18.23
C TYR A 379 -12.52 -2.79 17.53
N ILE A 380 -11.55 -3.52 17.01
CA ILE A 380 -11.79 -4.78 16.31
C ILE A 380 -11.16 -5.91 17.13
N LEU A 381 -11.99 -6.87 17.51
CA LEU A 381 -11.61 -8.05 18.25
C LEU A 381 -11.67 -9.27 17.34
N ALA A 382 -10.62 -10.08 17.36
CA ALA A 382 -10.59 -11.35 16.65
C ALA A 382 -9.77 -12.37 17.43
N HIS A 383 -10.00 -13.65 17.12
CA HIS A 383 -9.11 -14.70 17.59
C HIS A 383 -7.78 -14.59 16.85
N ALA A 384 -6.70 -14.42 17.60
CA ALA A 384 -5.36 -14.33 17.03
C ALA A 384 -4.39 -15.21 17.81
N ALA A 385 -3.38 -15.74 17.12
CA ALA A 385 -2.28 -16.46 17.75
C ALA A 385 -1.48 -15.54 18.67
N ASP A 386 -0.94 -16.10 19.75
CA ASP A 386 -0.10 -15.33 20.68
C ASP A 386 1.17 -14.84 19.97
N PRO A 387 1.50 -13.53 20.09
CA PRO A 387 2.61 -12.94 19.35
C PRO A 387 3.97 -13.54 19.72
N GLY A 388 4.10 -14.13 20.92
CA GLY A 388 5.31 -14.85 21.36
C GLY A 388 5.57 -16.18 20.65
N LEU A 389 4.65 -16.67 19.81
CA LEU A 389 4.79 -17.91 19.03
C LEU A 389 5.13 -17.65 17.55
N ALA A 390 5.25 -16.39 17.14
CA ALA A 390 5.47 -15.98 15.74
C ALA A 390 6.93 -15.62 15.40
N GLY A 391 7.87 -15.88 16.32
CA GLY A 391 9.32 -15.66 16.16
C GLY A 391 9.99 -16.65 15.22
#